data_AF-A0A9E4RQS9-F1
#
_entry.id   AF-A0A9E4RQS9-F1
#
_cell.length_a   1.000
_cell.length_b   1.000
_cell.length_c   1.000
_cell.angle_alpha   90.00
_cell.angle_beta   90.00
_cell.angle_gamma   90.00
#
_symmetry.space_group_name_H-M   'P 1'
#
loop_
_entity.id
_entity.type
_entity.pdbx_description
1 polymer ?
#
loop_
_entity_poly.entity_id
_entity_poly.type
_entity_poly.pdbx_seq_one_letter_code
_entity_poly.pdbx_strand_id
1 'polypeptide(L)'
;VAAEIVLSSRLPITLVDLAACRQVGISRERALDLRSAHPLGRLTLDLLQGWFRREPARQWFEFYDPLALAIALEPAIATVAKVDLDVGLEENESWGATSETGGPGEISLPRQVDAARFFGLLEGLLELEGL
;
A
#
# COMPACT_ATOMS: atom_id res chain seq x y z
N VAL A 1 -8.14 6.35 18.73
CA VAL A 1 -9.60 6.64 18.80
C VAL A 1 -10.28 6.59 17.43
N ALA A 2 -9.92 7.41 16.43
CA ALA A 2 -10.62 7.37 15.14
C ALA A 2 -10.55 6.01 14.41
N ALA A 3 -9.37 5.39 14.37
CA ALA A 3 -9.19 4.06 13.78
C ALA A 3 -10.06 2.99 14.48
N GLU A 4 -10.12 3.02 15.81
CA GLU A 4 -10.97 2.10 16.59
C GLU A 4 -12.45 2.24 16.21
N ILE A 5 -12.95 3.47 16.09
CA ILE A 5 -14.35 3.72 15.70
C ILE A 5 -14.62 3.16 14.30
N VAL A 6 -13.67 3.32 13.37
CA VAL A 6 -13.82 2.79 12.01
C VAL A 6 -13.80 1.27 12.01
N LEU A 7 -12.81 0.64 12.65
CA LEU A 7 -12.65 -0.82 12.64
C LEU A 7 -13.79 -1.53 13.40
N SER A 8 -14.34 -0.92 14.45
CA SER A 8 -15.49 -1.44 15.20
C SER A 8 -16.86 -1.17 14.56
N SER A 9 -16.92 -0.41 13.45
CA SER A 9 -18.18 0.06 12.84
C SER A 9 -19.02 -1.03 12.16
N ARG A 10 -18.46 -2.24 11.97
CA ARG A 10 -19.03 -3.33 11.16
C ARG A 10 -19.27 -3.00 9.69
N LEU A 11 -18.72 -1.88 9.21
CA LEU A 11 -18.69 -1.60 7.78
C LEU A 11 -17.79 -2.63 7.07
N PRO A 12 -18.09 -2.98 5.80
CA PRO A 12 -17.18 -3.78 5.01
C PRO A 12 -15.88 -3.00 4.78
N ILE A 13 -14.83 -3.38 5.50
CA ILE A 13 -13.53 -2.72 5.47
C ILE A 13 -12.51 -3.66 4.83
N THR A 14 -11.68 -3.10 3.96
CA THR A 14 -10.42 -3.71 3.55
C THR A 14 -9.29 -2.90 4.14
N LEU A 15 -8.53 -3.47 5.08
CA LEU A 15 -7.38 -2.81 5.68
C LEU A 15 -6.13 -3.21 4.89
N VAL A 16 -5.54 -2.27 4.17
CA VAL A 16 -4.24 -2.50 3.50
C VAL A 16 -3.13 -2.12 4.47
N ASP A 17 -2.49 -3.13 5.06
CA ASP A 17 -1.49 -2.95 6.10
C ASP A 17 -0.07 -2.82 5.54
N LEU A 18 0.89 -2.60 6.44
CA LEU A 18 2.31 -2.48 6.06
C LEU A 18 2.86 -3.78 5.46
N ALA A 19 2.37 -4.95 5.89
CA ALA A 19 2.84 -6.23 5.36
C ALA A 19 2.43 -6.44 3.90
N ALA A 20 1.23 -6.02 3.51
CA ALA A 20 0.78 -6.00 2.13
C ALA A 20 1.58 -4.99 1.30
N CYS A 21 1.76 -3.78 1.81
CA CYS A 21 2.47 -2.73 1.06
C CYS A 21 3.95 -3.05 0.80
N ARG A 22 4.62 -3.75 1.72
CA ARG A 22 6.01 -4.20 1.53
C ARG A 22 6.20 -5.15 0.35
N GLN A 23 5.12 -5.79 -0.14
CA GLN A 23 5.15 -6.67 -1.31
C GLN A 23 5.16 -5.87 -2.63
N VAL A 24 4.83 -4.59 -2.59
CA VAL A 24 4.83 -3.67 -3.73
C VAL A 24 5.72 -2.48 -3.44
N GLY A 25 7.00 -2.65 -3.75
CA GLY A 25 7.97 -1.59 -3.65
C GLY A 25 8.93 -1.60 -4.82
N ILE A 26 9.67 -0.50 -4.93
CA ILE A 26 10.64 -0.28 -6.00
C ILE A 26 11.98 0.15 -5.40
N SER A 27 13.06 -0.38 -5.96
CA SER A 27 14.41 0.03 -5.57
C SER A 27 14.72 1.43 -6.08
N ARG A 28 15.65 2.10 -5.42
CA ARG A 28 16.18 3.39 -5.88
C ARG A 28 16.69 3.32 -7.31
N GLU A 29 17.50 2.32 -7.62
CA GLU A 29 18.06 2.10 -8.96
C GLU A 29 16.95 2.03 -10.01
N ARG A 30 15.99 1.12 -9.80
CA ARG A 30 14.86 0.95 -10.72
C ARG A 30 14.04 2.22 -10.86
N ALA A 31 13.72 2.89 -9.75
CA ALA A 31 12.92 4.12 -9.76
C ALA A 31 13.59 5.27 -10.53
N LEU A 32 14.92 5.41 -10.42
CA LEU A 32 15.67 6.44 -11.12
C LEU A 32 15.81 6.17 -12.63
N ASP A 33 15.72 4.91 -13.05
CA ASP A 33 15.76 4.50 -14.45
C ASP A 33 14.39 4.60 -15.15
N LEU A 34 13.30 4.74 -14.39
CA LEU A 34 11.95 4.87 -14.94
C LEU A 34 11.82 6.12 -15.81
N ARG A 35 11.05 5.96 -16.90
CA ARG A 35 10.69 7.06 -17.81
C ARG A 35 9.21 7.02 -18.14
N SER A 36 8.69 8.15 -18.59
CA SER A 36 7.35 8.27 -19.15
C SER A 36 7.28 9.51 -20.03
N ALA A 37 6.60 9.40 -21.18
CA ALA A 37 6.26 10.56 -22.01
C ALA A 37 4.91 11.18 -21.60
N HIS A 38 4.07 10.44 -20.87
CA HIS A 38 2.75 10.89 -20.44
C HIS A 38 2.86 12.00 -19.39
N PRO A 39 2.05 13.08 -19.44
CA PRO A 39 2.14 14.19 -18.49
C PRO A 39 1.99 13.76 -17.02
N LEU A 40 1.04 12.86 -16.73
CA LEU A 40 0.86 12.34 -15.37
C LEU A 40 1.99 11.40 -14.96
N GLY A 41 2.51 10.60 -15.89
CA GLY A 41 3.65 9.72 -15.61
C GLY A 41 4.89 10.53 -15.26
N ARG A 42 5.18 11.60 -16.02
CA ARG A 42 6.28 12.53 -15.70
C ARG A 42 6.14 13.15 -14.32
N LEU A 43 4.95 13.64 -13.97
CA LEU A 43 4.70 14.20 -12.64
C LEU A 43 4.92 13.15 -11.53
N THR A 44 4.41 11.93 -11.71
CA THR A 44 4.61 10.85 -10.73
C THR A 44 6.09 10.49 -10.59
N LEU A 45 6.84 10.43 -11.71
CA LEU A 45 8.27 10.17 -11.69
C LEU A 45 9.06 11.31 -11.05
N ASP A 46 8.67 12.57 -11.27
CA ASP A 46 9.29 13.71 -10.59
C ASP A 46 9.13 13.62 -9.07
N LEU A 47 7.95 13.19 -8.59
CA LEU A 47 7.70 12.97 -7.17
C LEU A 47 8.53 11.78 -6.62
N LEU A 48 8.47 10.63 -7.27
CA LEU A 48 9.15 9.41 -6.83
C LEU A 48 10.68 9.56 -6.87
N GLN A 49 11.22 10.00 -8.00
CA GLN A 49 12.65 10.20 -8.16
C GLN A 49 13.14 11.38 -7.31
N GLY A 50 12.33 12.43 -7.19
CA GLY A 50 12.59 13.55 -6.29
C GLY A 50 12.72 13.12 -4.83
N TRP A 51 11.89 12.18 -4.37
CA TRP A 51 11.99 11.60 -3.03
C TRP A 51 13.35 10.92 -2.79
N PHE A 52 13.80 10.08 -3.72
CA PHE A 52 15.13 9.45 -3.64
C PHE A 52 16.28 10.45 -3.75
N ARG A 53 16.16 11.49 -4.59
CA ARG A 53 17.19 12.53 -4.72
C ARG A 53 17.32 13.37 -3.44
N ARG A 54 16.20 13.65 -2.75
CA ARG A 54 16.19 14.39 -1.49
C ARG A 54 16.79 13.60 -0.32
N GLU A 55 16.62 12.28 -0.31
CA GLU A 55 17.19 11.41 0.72
C GLU A 55 18.06 10.30 0.11
N PRO A 56 19.38 10.55 -0.11
CA PRO A 56 20.29 9.59 -0.77
C PRO A 56 20.44 8.25 -0.06
N ALA A 57 20.24 8.22 1.27
CA ALA A 57 20.35 7.01 2.06
C ALA A 57 19.21 6.00 1.79
N ARG A 58 18.07 6.46 1.25
CA ARG A 58 16.92 5.58 0.98
C ARG A 58 17.16 4.76 -0.28
N GLN A 59 16.92 3.45 -0.16
CA GLN A 59 17.11 2.47 -1.23
C GLN A 59 15.82 1.80 -1.70
N TRP A 60 14.71 2.03 -1.01
CA TRP A 60 13.43 1.37 -1.25
C TRP A 60 12.27 2.33 -1.04
N PHE A 61 11.24 2.23 -1.89
CA PHE A 61 9.97 2.96 -1.75
C PHE A 61 8.81 1.96 -1.82
N GLU A 62 7.91 2.03 -0.84
CA GLU A 62 6.72 1.16 -0.74
C GLU A 62 5.47 1.93 -1.17
N PHE A 63 4.64 1.32 -2.00
CA PHE A 63 3.45 1.98 -2.55
C PHE A 63 2.24 1.78 -1.62
N TYR A 64 2.16 2.57 -0.54
CA TYR A 64 1.06 2.51 0.44
C TYR A 64 -0.31 2.86 -0.18
N ASP A 65 -0.62 4.14 -0.30
CA ASP A 65 -1.92 4.61 -0.82
C ASP A 65 -2.22 4.10 -2.24
N PRO A 66 -1.23 3.99 -3.16
CA PRO A 66 -1.49 3.42 -4.48
C PRO A 66 -1.94 1.95 -4.44
N LEU A 67 -1.43 1.13 -3.51
CA LEU A 67 -1.91 -0.25 -3.36
C LEU A 67 -3.35 -0.27 -2.86
N ALA A 68 -3.70 0.59 -1.90
CA ALA A 68 -5.08 0.69 -1.41
C ALA A 68 -6.06 1.06 -2.53
N LEU A 69 -5.69 2.03 -3.38
CA LEU A 69 -6.49 2.37 -4.55
C LEU A 69 -6.56 1.22 -5.57
N ALA A 70 -5.44 0.55 -5.84
CA ALA A 70 -5.39 -0.54 -6.79
C ALA A 70 -6.30 -1.71 -6.37
N ILE A 71 -6.30 -2.09 -5.09
CA ILE A 71 -7.19 -3.14 -4.56
C ILE A 71 -8.66 -2.70 -4.63
N ALA A 72 -8.97 -1.42 -4.41
CA ALA A 72 -10.33 -0.91 -4.54
C ALA A 72 -10.86 -0.96 -5.99
N LEU A 73 -9.97 -0.76 -6.98
CA LEU A 73 -10.33 -0.81 -8.41
C LEU A 73 -10.35 -2.24 -8.96
N GLU A 74 -9.39 -3.08 -8.55
CA GLU A 74 -9.25 -4.46 -8.98
C GLU A 74 -8.93 -5.36 -7.75
N PRO A 75 -9.97 -5.86 -7.05
CA PRO A 75 -9.79 -6.66 -5.84
C PRO A 75 -8.95 -7.93 -6.04
N ALA A 76 -8.88 -8.48 -7.26
CA ALA A 76 -8.09 -9.68 -7.53
C ALA A 76 -6.57 -9.44 -7.55
N ILE A 77 -6.10 -8.20 -7.32
CA ILE A 77 -4.69 -7.92 -7.01
C ILE A 77 -4.26 -8.56 -5.70
N ALA A 78 -5.18 -8.83 -4.77
CA ALA A 78 -4.83 -9.43 -3.49
C ALA A 78 -5.69 -10.64 -3.15
N THR A 79 -5.06 -11.62 -2.49
CA THR A 79 -5.81 -12.60 -1.71
C THR A 79 -6.03 -12.03 -0.31
N VAL A 80 -7.25 -12.17 0.22
CA VAL A 80 -7.64 -11.59 1.52
C VAL A 80 -7.97 -12.68 2.53
N ALA A 81 -7.62 -12.43 3.79
CA ALA A 81 -8.13 -13.16 4.94
C ALA A 81 -9.15 -12.29 5.68
N LYS A 82 -10.17 -12.93 6.24
CA LYS A 82 -11.13 -12.28 7.13
C LYS A 82 -10.59 -12.32 8.56
N VAL A 83 -10.50 -11.15 9.20
CA VAL A 83 -9.93 -10.97 10.55
C VAL A 83 -10.76 -9.95 11.33
N ASP A 84 -10.68 -10.02 12.65
CA ASP A 84 -11.04 -8.92 13.54
C ASP A 84 -9.76 -8.25 14.05
N LEU A 85 -9.81 -6.94 14.24
CA LEU A 85 -8.67 -6.13 14.65
C LEU A 85 -9.08 -5.18 15.77
N ASP A 86 -8.23 -5.09 16.79
CA ASP A 86 -8.31 -4.07 17.84
C ASP A 86 -7.23 -3.00 17.63
N VAL A 87 -7.51 -1.78 18.10
CA VAL A 87 -6.54 -0.69 18.17
C VAL A 87 -6.12 -0.43 19.62
N GLY A 88 -4.81 -0.44 19.89
CA GLY A 88 -4.28 -0.04 21.19
C GLY A 88 -4.63 1.41 21.53
N LEU A 89 -5.43 1.63 22.57
CA LEU A 89 -5.85 2.96 23.02
C LEU A 89 -5.19 3.43 24.31
N GLU A 90 -4.50 2.52 25.01
CA GLU A 90 -3.76 2.84 26.21
C GLU A 90 -2.50 3.64 25.86
N GLU A 91 -2.16 4.65 26.66
CA GLU A 91 -0.94 5.44 26.51
C GLU A 91 0.29 4.63 26.95
N ASN A 92 0.68 3.67 26.12
CA ASN A 92 1.85 2.83 26.30
C ASN A 92 2.49 2.53 24.92
N GLU A 93 3.44 1.59 24.87
CA GLU A 93 4.15 1.23 23.64
C GLU A 93 3.24 0.66 22.53
N SER A 94 2.04 0.20 22.88
CA SER A 94 1.04 -0.31 21.93
C SER A 94 0.06 0.75 21.43
N TRP A 95 0.22 2.02 21.84
CA TRP A 95 -0.71 3.08 21.43
C TRP A 95 -0.75 3.23 19.90
N GLY A 96 -1.92 3.01 19.32
CA GLY A 96 -2.16 3.05 17.87
C GLY A 96 -1.80 1.78 17.11
N ALA A 97 -1.27 0.75 17.78
CA ALA A 97 -0.99 -0.54 17.15
C ALA A 97 -2.30 -1.28 16.83
N THR A 98 -2.31 -1.97 15.69
CA THR A 98 -3.40 -2.88 15.30
C THR A 98 -3.00 -4.32 15.58
N SER A 99 -3.87 -5.10 16.23
CA SER A 99 -3.62 -6.53 16.53
C SER A 99 -4.82 -7.41 16.17
N GLU A 100 -4.55 -8.59 15.61
CA GLU A 100 -5.58 -9.59 15.31
C GLU A 100 -6.17 -10.20 16.60
N THR A 101 -7.50 -10.23 16.70
CA THR A 101 -8.23 -10.76 17.86
C THR A 101 -8.79 -12.17 17.62
N GLY A 102 -8.02 -13.05 16.97
CA GLY A 102 -8.21 -14.52 17.00
C GLY A 102 -9.55 -15.13 16.52
N GLY A 103 -10.58 -14.35 16.20
CA GLY A 103 -11.90 -14.78 15.75
C GLY A 103 -12.15 -14.51 14.26
N PRO A 104 -13.19 -15.13 13.66
CA PRO A 104 -13.61 -14.81 12.31
C PRO A 104 -14.27 -13.43 12.28
N GLY A 105 -13.52 -12.45 11.79
CA GLY A 105 -13.97 -11.07 11.70
C GLY A 105 -14.42 -10.63 10.31
N GLU A 106 -14.92 -9.39 10.22
CA GLU A 106 -15.47 -8.84 8.97
C GLU A 106 -14.45 -8.03 8.16
N ILE A 107 -13.29 -7.72 8.74
CA ILE A 107 -12.24 -6.94 8.07
C ILE A 107 -11.50 -7.83 7.08
N SER A 108 -11.40 -7.37 5.85
CA SER A 108 -10.62 -8.04 4.81
C SER A 108 -9.18 -7.54 4.87
N LEU A 109 -8.24 -8.42 5.18
CA LEU A 109 -6.82 -8.11 5.27
C LEU A 109 -6.06 -8.79 4.11
N PRO A 110 -5.49 -8.04 3.16
CA PRO A 110 -4.63 -8.59 2.11
C PRO A 110 -3.46 -9.38 2.70
N ARG A 111 -3.25 -10.61 2.23
CA ARG A 111 -2.15 -11.48 2.67
C ARG A 111 -1.09 -11.65 1.60
N GLN A 112 -1.50 -11.86 0.35
CA GLN A 112 -0.61 -11.93 -0.80
C GLN A 112 -1.05 -10.90 -1.83
N VAL A 113 -0.10 -10.12 -2.33
CA VAL A 113 -0.33 -9.10 -3.37
C VAL A 113 0.35 -9.56 -4.66
N ASP A 114 -0.42 -9.58 -5.74
CA ASP A 114 0.10 -9.76 -7.09
C ASP A 114 0.78 -8.47 -7.55
N ALA A 115 2.08 -8.38 -7.24
CA ALA A 115 2.89 -7.22 -7.58
C ALA A 115 2.94 -6.96 -9.10
N ALA A 116 2.90 -8.01 -9.92
CA ALA A 116 2.92 -7.86 -11.37
C ALA A 116 1.63 -7.20 -11.87
N ARG A 117 0.46 -7.61 -11.36
CA ARG A 117 -0.82 -6.95 -11.69
C ARG A 117 -0.87 -5.52 -11.16
N PHE A 118 -0.37 -5.28 -9.95
CA PHE A 118 -0.27 -3.94 -9.40
C PHE A 118 0.58 -3.00 -10.28
N PHE A 119 1.79 -3.42 -10.64
CA PHE A 119 2.69 -2.63 -11.47
C PHE A 119 2.19 -2.49 -12.91
N GLY A 120 1.53 -3.51 -13.47
CA GLY A 120 0.86 -3.43 -14.77
C GLY A 120 -0.24 -2.36 -14.82
N LEU A 121 -0.99 -2.15 -13.72
CA LEU A 121 -1.95 -1.03 -13.64
C LEU A 121 -1.25 0.33 -13.64
N LEU A 122 -0.16 0.47 -12.89
CA LEU A 122 0.61 1.71 -12.86
C LEU A 122 1.24 2.02 -14.22
N GLU A 123 1.85 1.03 -14.85
CA GLU A 123 2.41 1.14 -16.21
C GLU A 123 1.33 1.57 -17.21
N GLY A 124 0.17 0.92 -17.21
CA GLY A 124 -0.91 1.26 -18.12
C GLY A 124 -1.48 2.66 -17.91
N LEU A 125 -1.65 3.09 -16.65
CA LEU A 125 -2.21 4.40 -16.33
C LEU A 125 -1.25 5.56 -16.58
N LEU A 126 0.04 5.34 -16.31
CA LEU A 126 1.06 6.39 -16.32
C LEU A 126 2.03 6.27 -17.51
N GLU A 127 1.83 5.27 -18.37
CA GLU A 127 2.72 4.94 -19.49
C GLU A 127 4.18 4.89 -19.05
N LEU A 128 4.44 4.13 -17.98
CA LEU A 128 5.79 3.98 -17.43
C LEU A 128 6.59 2.99 -18.27
N GLU A 129 7.84 3.35 -18.56
CA GLU A 129 8.82 2.50 -19.20
C GLU A 129 9.85 2.02 -18.19
N GLY A 130 10.14 0.72 -18.24
CA GLY A 130 11.20 0.12 -17.43
C GLY A 130 10.79 -0.21 -16.00
N LEU A 131 9.56 -0.68 -15.79
CA LEU A 131 9.13 -1.33 -14.54
C LEU A 131 9.44 -2.82 -14.54
#